data_AF-A0A2V5MY54-F1
#
_entry.id   AF-A0A2V5MY54-F1
#
_cell.length_a   1.000
_cell.length_b   1.000
_cell.length_c   1.000
_cell.angle_alpha   90.00
_cell.angle_beta   90.00
_cell.angle_gamma   90.00
#
_symmetry.space_group_name_H-M   'P 1'
#
loop_
_entity.id
_entity.type
_entity.pdbx_description
1 polymer ?
#
loop_
_entity_poly.entity_id
_entity_poly.type
_entity_poly.pdbx_seq_one_letter_code
_entity_poly.pdbx_strand_id
1 'polypeptide(L)'
;MGFFARPKIRALGQNEAVPQRNQRQNADHVFLFWRLDTPITADVQNLLTEYQYAGKAKIDIEHVDPERNFSRAKELFDKYKVVTDESLLVLDYEGRNKTVKASEMADIDQSEMAFGEGPRVTAFKGEQAITSAMMDLVEGKKNTLGYVVGHKEPPLSENSAISILKTFIENENIRFQELNLFNLDAIQSELKTILIVGPQYDLSDREMKLLRDFWDKQGRILLLLDPSAKTPRLDGFLKELGVKVNDDRLMVFLRTGIEEVALTRDVQAHFLGGSPITKRLVDVRALFFGGTSSLTLEPDRVRTANIRIDPLIQAEKGYFAETDYNTDDQTKLQVDAKRNSNTTLTVGAAVEKGASADERVQVNSARLVVVSNAAFVQDNAITQDQQALDFISGSVNWLLSREQLIGIAPKISKPLVFTLTEDSLRSLRWIILVFMPLIPAVIGAVVWWQRRV
;
A
#
# COMPACT_ATOMS: atom_id res chain seq x y z
N MET A 1 -53.28 78.15 -12.97
CA MET A 1 -53.79 76.82 -13.37
C MET A 1 -52.65 76.01 -13.98
N GLY A 2 -51.86 75.18 -13.32
CA GLY A 2 -51.68 74.79 -11.92
C GLY A 2 -50.42 73.89 -11.96
N PHE A 3 -49.27 74.54 -12.17
CA PHE A 3 -47.89 74.07 -12.43
C PHE A 3 -47.35 73.12 -11.32
N PHE A 4 -46.37 72.22 -11.46
CA PHE A 4 -45.44 71.73 -12.49
C PHE A 4 -44.69 70.48 -11.93
N ALA A 5 -44.18 69.61 -12.81
CA ALA A 5 -42.89 68.87 -12.77
C ALA A 5 -42.51 67.81 -11.67
N ARG A 6 -41.74 66.81 -12.15
CA ARG A 6 -41.23 65.53 -11.54
C ARG A 6 -40.28 65.69 -10.34
N PRO A 7 -39.96 64.59 -9.60
CA PRO A 7 -38.52 64.26 -9.36
C PRO A 7 -38.10 62.76 -9.24
N LYS A 8 -36.79 62.59 -8.99
CA LYS A 8 -35.83 61.45 -9.09
C LYS A 8 -35.31 61.02 -7.69
N ILE A 9 -35.03 59.71 -7.51
CA ILE A 9 -33.87 58.98 -6.91
C ILE A 9 -33.03 59.54 -5.70
N ARG A 10 -32.65 58.60 -4.79
CA ARG A 10 -31.65 58.53 -3.66
C ARG A 10 -32.22 58.82 -2.24
N ALA A 11 -31.91 58.15 -1.12
CA ALA A 11 -30.78 57.30 -0.69
C ALA A 11 -31.07 56.43 0.59
N LEU A 12 -30.19 55.44 0.86
CA LEU A 12 -29.68 54.89 2.15
C LEU A 12 -30.55 54.05 3.12
N GLY A 13 -30.03 52.88 3.52
CA GLY A 13 -30.09 52.39 4.92
C GLY A 13 -30.52 50.95 5.18
N GLN A 14 -29.54 50.05 5.35
CA GLN A 14 -29.46 48.83 6.20
C GLN A 14 -30.76 48.17 6.74
N ASN A 15 -30.95 46.87 6.45
CA ASN A 15 -31.04 45.77 7.43
C ASN A 15 -31.51 44.45 6.79
N GLU A 16 -30.81 43.35 7.10
CA GLU A 16 -31.32 41.99 7.45
C GLU A 16 -30.17 40.98 7.22
N ALA A 17 -29.42 40.69 8.27
CA ALA A 17 -29.56 39.50 9.14
C ALA A 17 -28.57 38.38 8.74
N VAL A 18 -27.41 38.41 9.39
CA VAL A 18 -26.44 37.30 9.46
C VAL A 18 -27.02 36.20 10.36
N PRO A 19 -27.20 34.94 9.91
CA PRO A 19 -27.53 33.87 10.83
C PRO A 19 -26.27 33.44 11.60
N GLN A 20 -26.46 33.26 12.90
CA GLN A 20 -25.44 33.01 13.91
C GLN A 20 -24.65 31.72 13.65
N ARG A 21 -23.36 31.87 13.39
CA ARG A 21 -22.34 30.82 13.36
C ARG A 21 -21.80 30.64 14.79
N ASN A 22 -22.62 30.17 15.72
CA ASN A 22 -22.17 29.90 17.10
C ASN A 22 -22.88 28.68 17.68
N GLN A 23 -22.18 27.54 17.62
CA GLN A 23 -22.33 26.27 18.38
C GLN A 23 -22.12 25.05 17.47
N ARG A 24 -20.90 24.89 16.95
CA ARG A 24 -20.35 23.59 16.53
C ARG A 24 -18.88 23.56 16.95
N GLN A 25 -18.61 23.40 18.25
CA GLN A 25 -17.24 23.44 18.78
C GLN A 25 -16.41 22.18 18.45
N ASN A 26 -17.03 21.14 17.87
CA ASN A 26 -16.36 19.86 17.56
C ASN A 26 -16.59 19.42 16.10
N ALA A 27 -16.64 20.36 15.15
CA ALA A 27 -16.71 20.01 13.73
C ALA A 27 -15.30 19.99 13.12
N ASP A 28 -15.00 18.96 12.35
CA ASP A 28 -13.79 18.84 11.55
C ASP A 28 -13.94 19.81 10.38
N HIS A 29 -13.04 20.79 10.26
CA HIS A 29 -13.10 21.78 9.19
C HIS A 29 -12.10 21.42 8.09
N VAL A 30 -12.61 21.22 6.89
CA VAL A 30 -11.82 20.89 5.70
C VAL A 30 -11.92 22.06 4.73
N PHE A 31 -10.79 22.73 4.49
CA PHE A 31 -10.70 23.84 3.56
C PHE A 31 -10.00 23.38 2.29
N LEU A 32 -10.69 23.44 1.16
CA LEU A 32 -10.18 23.06 -0.15
C LEU A 32 -9.69 24.31 -0.89
N PHE A 33 -8.39 24.39 -1.16
CA PHE A 33 -7.79 25.45 -1.96
C PHE A 33 -7.42 24.89 -3.33
N TRP A 34 -8.28 25.13 -4.30
CA TRP A 34 -8.17 24.46 -5.58
C TRP A 34 -8.22 25.44 -6.74
N ARG A 35 -7.26 25.29 -7.65
CA ARG A 35 -7.34 25.90 -8.98
C ARG A 35 -8.14 24.99 -9.91
N LEU A 36 -8.98 25.58 -10.75
CA LEU A 36 -9.85 24.86 -11.68
C LEU A 36 -9.09 24.05 -12.75
N ASP A 37 -7.78 24.25 -12.89
CA ASP A 37 -6.92 23.65 -13.93
C ASP A 37 -6.23 22.35 -13.50
N THR A 38 -6.37 21.92 -12.24
CA THR A 38 -5.65 20.75 -11.74
C THR A 38 -6.37 19.45 -12.20
N PRO A 39 -5.67 18.48 -12.81
CA PRO A 39 -6.30 17.27 -13.39
C PRO A 39 -7.14 16.43 -12.40
N ILE A 40 -6.81 16.49 -11.11
CA ILE A 40 -7.44 15.68 -10.05
C ILE A 40 -8.58 16.39 -9.29
N THR A 41 -9.00 17.58 -9.74
CA THR A 41 -10.02 18.40 -9.06
C THR A 41 -11.33 17.65 -8.83
N ALA A 42 -11.84 17.01 -9.87
CA ALA A 42 -13.12 16.31 -9.80
C ALA A 42 -13.05 15.11 -8.84
N ASP A 43 -11.95 14.35 -8.90
CA ASP A 43 -11.75 13.18 -8.04
C ASP A 43 -11.68 13.57 -6.56
N VAL A 44 -10.95 14.64 -6.24
CA VAL A 44 -10.85 15.16 -4.87
C VAL A 44 -12.19 15.70 -4.37
N GLN A 45 -12.95 16.43 -5.19
CA GLN A 45 -14.27 16.93 -4.82
C GLN A 45 -15.27 15.80 -4.55
N ASN A 46 -15.29 14.78 -5.41
CA ASN A 46 -16.15 13.62 -5.22
C ASN A 46 -15.79 12.88 -3.93
N LEU A 47 -14.50 12.63 -3.71
CA LEU A 47 -14.00 11.96 -2.51
C LEU A 47 -14.35 12.72 -1.22
N LEU A 48 -14.18 14.04 -1.21
CA LEU A 48 -14.54 14.89 -0.08
C LEU A 48 -16.04 14.91 0.20
N THR A 49 -16.86 14.86 -0.86
CA THR A 49 -18.32 14.74 -0.72
C THR A 49 -18.71 13.41 -0.05
N GLU A 50 -18.05 12.31 -0.42
CA GLU A 50 -18.23 11.01 0.24
C GLU A 50 -17.83 11.07 1.72
N TYR A 51 -16.71 11.72 2.07
CA TYR A 51 -16.34 11.95 3.47
C TYR A 51 -17.39 12.75 4.23
N GLN A 52 -17.90 13.84 3.65
CA GLN A 52 -18.94 14.67 4.26
C GLN A 52 -20.22 13.86 4.54
N TYR A 53 -20.60 13.02 3.58
CA TYR A 53 -21.76 12.13 3.70
C TYR A 53 -21.55 11.08 4.81
N ALA A 54 -20.41 10.39 4.79
CA ALA A 54 -20.04 9.38 5.79
C ALA A 54 -19.91 9.98 7.20
N GLY A 55 -19.38 11.20 7.31
CA GLY A 55 -19.17 11.95 8.55
C GLY A 55 -20.44 12.49 9.19
N LYS A 56 -21.63 12.31 8.58
CA LYS A 56 -22.95 12.73 9.11
C LYS A 56 -22.94 14.18 9.65
N ALA A 57 -22.41 15.11 8.87
CA ALA A 57 -22.29 16.54 9.19
C ALA A 57 -21.26 16.94 10.27
N LYS A 58 -20.33 16.04 10.62
CA LYS A 58 -19.14 16.40 11.42
C LYS A 58 -18.04 17.06 10.61
N ILE A 59 -18.05 16.88 9.29
CA ILE A 59 -17.05 17.43 8.36
C ILE A 59 -17.67 18.61 7.62
N ASP A 60 -17.08 19.79 7.76
CA ASP A 60 -17.44 21.02 7.07
C ASP A 60 -16.45 21.27 5.92
N ILE A 61 -16.95 21.50 4.70
CA ILE A 61 -16.10 21.63 3.51
C ILE A 61 -16.28 23.01 2.89
N GLU A 62 -15.20 23.81 2.86
CA GLU A 62 -15.18 25.13 2.25
C GLU A 62 -14.27 25.12 1.00
N HIS A 63 -14.85 25.37 -0.18
CA HIS A 63 -14.06 25.52 -1.42
C HIS A 63 -13.66 26.97 -1.64
N VAL A 64 -12.35 27.21 -1.75
CA VAL A 64 -11.76 28.51 -1.96
C VAL A 64 -10.90 28.47 -3.22
N ASP A 65 -11.42 29.11 -4.28
CA ASP A 65 -10.66 29.35 -5.51
C ASP A 65 -9.77 30.58 -5.31
N PRO A 66 -8.42 30.43 -5.30
CA PRO A 66 -7.51 31.54 -5.03
C PRO A 66 -7.54 32.65 -6.09
N GLU A 67 -7.93 32.33 -7.33
CA GLU A 67 -7.99 33.30 -8.42
C GLU A 67 -9.28 34.12 -8.37
N ARG A 68 -10.38 33.47 -7.99
CA ARG A 68 -11.70 34.12 -7.92
C ARG A 68 -11.96 34.78 -6.57
N ASN A 69 -11.35 34.29 -5.49
CA ASN A 69 -11.60 34.74 -4.12
C ASN A 69 -10.30 35.05 -3.35
N PHE A 70 -9.51 35.96 -3.92
CA PHE A 70 -8.18 36.33 -3.41
C PHE A 70 -8.16 36.74 -1.93
N SER A 71 -9.14 37.51 -1.47
CA SER A 71 -9.20 37.97 -0.07
C SER A 71 -9.36 36.82 0.92
N ARG A 72 -10.25 35.85 0.62
CA ARG A 72 -10.48 34.68 1.47
C ARG A 72 -9.30 33.71 1.42
N ALA A 73 -8.73 33.51 0.23
CA ALA A 73 -7.53 32.70 0.07
C ALA A 73 -6.35 33.27 0.88
N LYS A 74 -6.12 34.59 0.81
CA LYS A 74 -5.07 35.26 1.59
C LYS A 74 -5.28 35.13 3.10
N GLU A 75 -6.50 35.33 3.59
CA GLU A 75 -6.82 35.15 5.02
C GLU A 75 -6.44 33.76 5.53
N LEU A 76 -6.77 32.72 4.77
CA LEU A 76 -6.52 31.35 5.19
C LEU A 76 -5.04 30.95 4.98
N PHE A 77 -4.37 31.44 3.94
CA PHE A 77 -2.92 31.28 3.78
C PHE A 77 -2.15 31.93 4.93
N ASP A 78 -2.56 33.12 5.37
CA ASP A 78 -1.97 33.80 6.53
C ASP A 78 -2.28 33.03 7.84
N LYS A 79 -3.52 32.55 8.01
CA LYS A 79 -3.95 31.78 9.20
C LYS A 79 -3.17 30.48 9.35
N TYR A 80 -3.04 29.71 8.26
CA TYR A 80 -2.42 28.38 8.27
C TYR A 80 -0.94 28.40 7.88
N LYS A 81 -0.37 29.58 7.60
CA LYS A 81 1.03 29.79 7.19
C LYS A 81 1.43 28.92 6.00
N VAL A 82 0.53 28.79 5.04
CA VAL A 82 0.73 27.94 3.86
C VAL A 82 1.31 28.80 2.74
N VAL A 83 2.47 28.40 2.24
CA VAL A 83 3.14 29.03 1.09
C VAL A 83 3.37 27.96 0.04
N THR A 84 2.49 27.93 -0.95
CA THR A 84 2.68 27.07 -2.13
C THR A 84 1.94 27.65 -3.32
N ASP A 85 2.49 27.36 -4.48
CA ASP A 85 1.96 27.62 -5.81
C ASP A 85 1.07 26.47 -6.33
N GLU A 86 0.96 25.37 -5.57
CA GLU A 86 0.19 24.18 -5.91
C GLU A 86 -1.22 24.20 -5.28
N SER A 87 -2.17 23.52 -5.92
CA SER A 87 -3.47 23.18 -5.32
C SER A 87 -3.28 22.31 -4.07
N LEU A 88 -4.04 22.58 -3.02
CA LEU A 88 -3.87 21.91 -1.73
C LEU A 88 -5.18 21.80 -0.94
N LEU A 89 -5.20 20.85 -0.02
CA LEU A 89 -6.20 20.68 1.00
C LEU A 89 -5.62 21.13 2.35
N VAL A 90 -6.33 21.96 3.11
CA VAL A 90 -6.04 22.21 4.52
C VAL A 90 -7.09 21.53 5.37
N LEU A 91 -6.65 20.61 6.21
CA LEU A 91 -7.46 19.98 7.24
C LEU A 91 -7.21 20.72 8.56
N ASP A 92 -8.26 21.12 9.26
CA ASP A 92 -8.21 21.80 10.57
C ASP A 92 -9.08 21.05 11.57
N TYR A 93 -8.47 20.65 12.69
CA TYR A 93 -9.12 19.90 13.76
C TYR A 93 -8.57 20.32 15.13
N GLU A 94 -9.44 20.82 16.01
CA GLU A 94 -9.10 21.23 17.38
C GLU A 94 -7.85 22.14 17.46
N GLY A 95 -7.70 23.08 16.52
CA GLY A 95 -6.57 24.03 16.48
C GLY A 95 -5.25 23.45 15.95
N ARG A 96 -5.24 22.17 15.57
CA ARG A 96 -4.19 21.55 14.75
C ARG A 96 -4.60 21.67 13.29
N ASN A 97 -3.64 21.89 12.40
CA ASN A 97 -3.87 21.88 10.97
C ASN A 97 -2.82 21.06 10.24
N LYS A 98 -3.21 20.49 9.11
CA LYS A 98 -2.33 19.75 8.22
C LYS A 98 -2.69 20.05 6.77
N THR A 99 -1.67 20.20 5.94
CA THR A 99 -1.82 20.42 4.51
C THR A 99 -1.54 19.14 3.73
N VAL A 100 -2.35 18.87 2.72
CA VAL A 100 -2.12 17.81 1.73
C VAL A 100 -2.07 18.45 0.36
N LYS A 101 -0.93 18.35 -0.33
CA LYS A 101 -0.75 18.95 -1.66
C LYS A 101 -1.30 18.05 -2.76
N ALA A 102 -1.61 18.62 -3.93
CA ALA A 102 -2.05 17.86 -5.09
C ALA A 102 -1.04 16.77 -5.51
N SER A 103 0.25 17.05 -5.40
CA SER A 103 1.38 16.13 -5.65
C SER A 103 1.46 14.97 -4.67
N GLU A 104 0.91 15.13 -3.46
CA GLU A 104 0.77 14.04 -2.49
C GLU A 104 -0.46 13.17 -2.78
N MET A 105 -1.43 13.71 -3.52
CA MET A 105 -2.69 13.04 -3.85
C MET A 105 -2.68 12.36 -5.22
N ALA A 106 -1.67 12.60 -6.06
CA ALA A 106 -1.57 11.93 -7.35
C ALA A 106 -0.17 11.93 -7.94
N ASP A 107 0.15 10.82 -8.63
CA ASP A 107 1.29 10.76 -9.53
C ASP A 107 0.82 11.27 -10.90
N ILE A 108 1.50 12.30 -11.42
CA ILE A 108 1.18 12.91 -12.71
C ILE A 108 2.37 12.69 -13.63
N ASP A 109 2.15 11.97 -14.73
CA ASP A 109 3.14 11.83 -15.79
C ASP A 109 3.05 13.07 -16.71
N GLN A 110 4.20 13.74 -16.82
CA GLN A 110 4.40 14.95 -17.60
C GLN A 110 5.25 14.70 -18.85
N SER A 111 5.77 13.49 -19.03
CA SER A 111 6.67 13.14 -20.14
C SER A 111 5.97 13.21 -21.51
N GLU A 112 4.67 12.94 -21.55
CA GLU A 112 3.85 13.01 -22.78
C GLU A 112 3.53 14.45 -23.20
N MET A 113 3.81 15.46 -22.36
CA MET A 113 3.69 16.89 -22.76
C MET A 113 4.62 17.26 -23.90
N ALA A 114 5.76 16.56 -24.04
CA ALA A 114 6.68 16.76 -25.16
C ALA A 114 6.05 16.39 -26.52
N PHE A 115 4.98 15.58 -26.52
CA PHE A 115 4.26 15.14 -27.72
C PHE A 115 2.92 15.87 -27.93
N GLY A 116 2.62 16.90 -27.13
CA GLY A 116 1.40 17.69 -27.24
C GLY A 116 0.17 17.08 -26.58
N GLU A 117 0.33 15.99 -25.82
CA GLU A 117 -0.72 15.46 -24.95
C GLU A 117 -0.68 16.13 -23.57
N GLY A 118 -1.84 16.29 -22.92
CA GLY A 118 -1.94 16.91 -21.60
C GLY A 118 -1.38 16.03 -20.49
N PRO A 119 -1.10 16.59 -19.29
CA PRO A 119 -0.63 15.82 -18.14
C PRO A 119 -1.61 14.70 -17.80
N ARG A 120 -1.08 13.48 -17.62
CA ARG A 120 -1.88 12.30 -17.34
C ARG A 120 -1.69 11.84 -15.91
N VAL A 121 -2.79 11.66 -15.18
CA VAL A 121 -2.76 11.09 -13.83
C VAL A 121 -2.52 9.59 -13.95
N THR A 122 -1.38 9.10 -13.47
CA THR A 122 -1.01 7.68 -13.51
C THR A 122 -1.48 6.94 -12.27
N ALA A 123 -1.54 7.62 -11.11
CA ALA A 123 -2.10 7.07 -9.89
C ALA A 123 -2.83 8.16 -9.09
N PHE A 124 -4.04 7.86 -8.62
CA PHE A 124 -4.74 8.73 -7.67
C PHE A 124 -4.62 8.15 -6.24
N LYS A 125 -4.01 8.94 -5.36
CA LYS A 125 -3.70 8.63 -3.95
C LYS A 125 -4.49 9.49 -2.96
N GLY A 126 -5.52 10.21 -3.42
CA GLY A 126 -6.27 11.17 -2.61
C GLY A 126 -6.91 10.57 -1.35
N GLU A 127 -7.49 9.38 -1.44
CA GLU A 127 -8.14 8.72 -0.29
C GLU A 127 -7.12 8.43 0.84
N GLN A 128 -5.95 7.89 0.47
CA GLN A 128 -4.87 7.60 1.40
C GLN A 128 -4.32 8.89 2.02
N ALA A 129 -3.98 9.89 1.19
CA ALA A 129 -3.35 11.11 1.65
C ALA A 129 -4.27 11.92 2.59
N ILE A 130 -5.56 12.03 2.24
CA ILE A 130 -6.55 12.74 3.06
C ILE A 130 -6.84 11.98 4.35
N THR A 131 -7.06 10.66 4.29
CA THR A 131 -7.32 9.86 5.51
C THR A 131 -6.14 9.90 6.46
N SER A 132 -4.92 9.72 5.93
CA SER A 132 -3.68 9.80 6.70
C SER A 132 -3.58 11.14 7.41
N ALA A 133 -3.78 12.25 6.68
CA ALA A 133 -3.70 13.57 7.27
C ALA A 133 -4.81 13.87 8.30
N MET A 134 -6.02 13.36 8.12
CA MET A 134 -7.08 13.43 9.14
C MET A 134 -6.72 12.65 10.40
N MET A 135 -6.20 11.43 10.26
CA MET A 135 -5.77 10.62 11.40
C MET A 135 -4.65 11.29 12.18
N ASP A 136 -3.70 11.90 11.49
CA ASP A 136 -2.59 12.62 12.15
C ASP A 136 -3.08 13.77 12.99
N LEU A 137 -4.09 14.47 12.48
CA LEU A 137 -4.74 15.54 13.19
C LEU A 137 -5.52 15.04 14.40
N VAL A 138 -6.14 13.86 14.33
CA VAL A 138 -6.83 13.27 15.47
C VAL A 138 -5.82 12.75 16.51
N GLU A 139 -4.86 11.92 16.09
CA GLU A 139 -3.85 11.26 16.95
C GLU A 139 -2.87 12.26 17.59
N GLY A 140 -2.51 13.33 16.89
CA GLY A 140 -1.66 14.43 17.40
C GLY A 140 -0.18 14.12 17.56
N LYS A 141 0.27 12.87 17.34
CA LYS A 141 1.68 12.47 17.31
C LYS A 141 1.91 11.46 16.19
N LYS A 142 3.08 11.53 15.55
CA LYS A 142 3.51 10.50 14.59
C LYS A 142 3.74 9.19 15.33
N ASN A 143 3.27 8.09 14.75
CA ASN A 143 3.62 6.77 15.26
C ASN A 143 5.08 6.45 14.95
N THR A 144 5.75 5.77 15.88
CA THR A 144 7.16 5.37 15.71
C THR A 144 7.24 3.88 15.45
N LEU A 145 7.92 3.51 14.37
CA LEU A 145 8.25 2.13 14.00
C LEU A 145 9.75 1.91 14.21
N GLY A 146 10.11 0.97 15.08
CA GLY A 146 11.50 0.63 15.34
C GLY A 146 12.07 -0.19 14.21
N TYR A 147 13.14 0.25 13.55
CA TYR A 147 13.79 -0.54 12.51
C TYR A 147 15.06 -1.18 13.07
N VAL A 148 15.09 -2.51 13.16
CA VAL A 148 16.24 -3.22 13.72
C VAL A 148 17.42 -3.15 12.77
N VAL A 149 18.59 -2.84 13.33
CA VAL A 149 19.86 -2.77 12.60
C VAL A 149 20.96 -3.49 13.40
N GLY A 150 21.90 -4.10 12.69
CA GLY A 150 23.10 -4.72 13.29
C GLY A 150 23.43 -6.10 12.72
N HIS A 151 22.52 -6.68 11.96
CA HIS A 151 22.59 -8.05 11.44
C HIS A 151 22.60 -8.08 9.91
N LYS A 152 23.07 -7.00 9.27
CA LYS A 152 23.08 -6.72 7.81
C LYS A 152 21.70 -6.56 7.18
N GLU A 153 20.75 -6.02 7.93
CA GLU A 153 19.52 -5.49 7.34
C GLU A 153 19.85 -4.36 6.36
N PRO A 154 19.03 -4.15 5.31
CA PRO A 154 19.18 -2.99 4.43
C PRO A 154 19.15 -1.68 5.22
N PRO A 155 20.03 -0.70 4.97
CA PRO A 155 20.03 0.58 5.70
C PRO A 155 18.79 1.43 5.37
N LEU A 156 18.40 2.38 6.23
CA LEU A 156 17.31 3.34 5.92
C LEU A 156 17.82 4.60 5.21
N SER A 157 18.63 4.42 4.16
CA SER A 157 19.16 5.53 3.34
C SER A 157 18.41 5.67 2.01
N GLU A 158 18.50 6.85 1.38
CA GLU A 158 17.80 7.14 0.12
C GLU A 158 18.22 6.23 -1.05
N ASN A 159 19.42 5.66 -1.01
CA ASN A 159 19.95 4.75 -2.04
C ASN A 159 20.00 3.28 -1.56
N SER A 160 19.24 2.96 -0.52
CA SER A 160 19.12 1.59 -0.01
C SER A 160 18.24 0.73 -0.91
N ALA A 161 18.33 -0.59 -0.75
CA ALA A 161 17.43 -1.55 -1.39
C ALA A 161 15.97 -1.48 -0.88
N ILE A 162 15.66 -0.67 0.13
CA ILE A 162 14.31 -0.51 0.70
C ILE A 162 13.87 0.96 0.73
N SER A 163 14.42 1.80 -0.16
CA SER A 163 14.15 3.23 -0.18
C SER A 163 12.67 3.53 -0.46
N ILE A 164 12.05 2.76 -1.37
CA ILE A 164 10.64 2.91 -1.75
C ILE A 164 9.75 2.54 -0.56
N LEU A 165 10.06 1.42 0.12
CA LEU A 165 9.34 1.00 1.31
C LEU A 165 9.41 2.06 2.42
N LYS A 166 10.60 2.63 2.65
CA LYS A 166 10.80 3.69 3.65
C LYS A 166 9.89 4.89 3.36
N THR A 167 9.96 5.43 2.14
CA THR A 167 9.13 6.57 1.73
C THR A 167 7.64 6.26 1.83
N PHE A 168 7.24 5.05 1.42
CA PHE A 168 5.84 4.64 1.46
C PHE A 168 5.30 4.61 2.89
N ILE A 169 6.02 4.01 3.84
CA ILE A 169 5.61 3.98 5.26
C ILE A 169 5.67 5.37 5.91
N GLU A 170 6.66 6.21 5.56
CA GLU A 170 6.74 7.58 6.06
C GLU A 170 5.56 8.45 5.63
N ASN A 171 5.02 8.20 4.43
CA ASN A 171 3.81 8.85 3.92
C ASN A 171 2.53 8.43 4.67
N GLU A 172 2.55 7.30 5.40
CA GLU A 172 1.46 6.88 6.31
C GLU A 172 1.59 7.48 7.73
N ASN A 173 2.36 8.57 7.85
CA ASN A 173 2.65 9.26 9.10
C ASN A 173 3.30 8.37 10.17
N ILE A 174 4.17 7.49 9.71
CA ILE A 174 4.99 6.64 10.56
C ILE A 174 6.42 7.11 10.45
N ARG A 175 7.10 7.31 11.58
CA ARG A 175 8.52 7.64 11.60
C ARG A 175 9.31 6.38 11.92
N PHE A 176 10.36 6.12 11.13
CA PHE A 176 11.35 5.11 11.51
C PHE A 176 12.28 5.62 12.61
N GLN A 177 12.54 4.75 13.58
CA GLN A 177 13.61 4.92 14.56
C GLN A 177 14.53 3.72 14.46
N GLU A 178 15.78 3.92 14.04
CA GLU A 178 16.76 2.83 14.02
C GLU A 178 17.00 2.29 15.43
N LEU A 179 17.04 0.97 15.53
CA LEU A 179 17.09 0.23 16.78
C LEU A 179 18.24 -0.78 16.72
N ASN A 180 19.39 -0.38 17.23
CA ASN A 180 20.52 -1.28 17.40
C ASN A 180 20.41 -1.98 18.76
N LEU A 181 19.97 -3.25 18.76
CA LEU A 181 19.71 -4.02 19.98
C LEU A 181 20.97 -4.31 20.81
N PHE A 182 22.15 -4.34 20.17
CA PHE A 182 23.43 -4.57 20.85
C PHE A 182 23.75 -3.48 21.88
N ASN A 183 23.38 -2.23 21.59
CA ASN A 183 23.70 -1.05 22.41
C ASN A 183 22.63 -0.74 23.46
N LEU A 184 21.59 -1.56 23.57
CA LEU A 184 20.43 -1.28 24.42
C LEU A 184 20.36 -2.23 25.62
N ASP A 185 19.94 -1.69 26.76
CA ASP A 185 19.59 -2.47 27.95
C ASP A 185 18.11 -2.88 27.95
N ALA A 186 17.26 -2.09 27.28
CA ALA A 186 15.84 -2.37 27.08
C ALA A 186 15.33 -1.62 25.84
N ILE A 187 14.35 -2.22 25.15
CA ILE A 187 13.56 -1.48 24.15
C ILE A 187 12.66 -0.50 24.90
N GLN A 188 12.68 0.77 24.49
CA GLN A 188 11.96 1.87 25.15
C GLN A 188 10.45 1.59 25.18
N SER A 189 9.81 1.87 26.31
CA SER A 189 8.38 1.52 26.51
C SER A 189 7.40 2.25 25.57
N GLU A 190 7.83 3.37 24.99
CA GLU A 190 7.09 4.15 24.00
C GLU A 190 7.11 3.52 22.61
N LEU A 191 8.13 2.71 22.29
CA LEU A 191 8.21 1.97 21.06
C LEU A 191 7.34 0.71 21.19
N LYS A 192 6.26 0.61 20.40
CA LYS A 192 5.31 -0.50 20.46
C LYS A 192 5.46 -1.50 19.33
N THR A 193 6.05 -1.07 18.22
CA THR A 193 6.19 -1.89 17.01
C THR A 193 7.63 -1.82 16.51
N ILE A 194 8.16 -2.98 16.12
CA ILE A 194 9.46 -3.10 15.45
C ILE A 194 9.32 -3.85 14.13
N LEU A 195 10.23 -3.53 13.21
CA LEU A 195 10.41 -4.12 11.90
C LEU A 195 11.82 -4.69 11.80
N ILE A 196 11.91 -5.97 11.42
CA ILE A 196 13.16 -6.69 11.17
C ILE A 196 13.11 -7.18 9.72
N VAL A 197 14.05 -6.74 8.88
CA VAL A 197 14.05 -7.04 7.43
C VAL A 197 15.30 -7.80 7.03
N GLY A 198 15.13 -9.10 6.78
CA GLY A 198 16.13 -9.99 6.21
C GLY A 198 17.46 -10.04 6.97
N PRO A 199 17.46 -10.30 8.30
CA PRO A 199 18.70 -10.38 9.07
C PRO A 199 19.57 -11.52 8.51
N GLN A 200 20.82 -11.20 8.16
CA GLN A 200 21.79 -12.16 7.61
C GLN A 200 22.59 -12.88 8.69
N TYR A 201 22.65 -12.30 9.89
CA TYR A 201 23.27 -12.88 11.06
C TYR A 201 22.23 -13.13 12.15
N ASP A 202 22.39 -14.21 12.89
CA ASP A 202 21.51 -14.50 14.02
C ASP A 202 21.69 -13.47 15.13
N LEU A 203 20.62 -13.21 15.87
CA LEU A 203 20.67 -12.35 17.04
C LEU A 203 21.44 -13.08 18.15
N SER A 204 22.14 -12.33 19.01
CA SER A 204 22.80 -12.88 20.19
C SER A 204 21.78 -13.27 21.28
N ASP A 205 22.21 -14.08 22.26
CA ASP A 205 21.34 -14.47 23.38
C ASP A 205 20.82 -13.26 24.17
N ARG A 206 21.63 -12.20 24.29
CA ARG A 206 21.22 -10.92 24.91
C ARG A 206 20.12 -10.24 24.11
N GLU A 207 20.29 -10.10 22.80
CA GLU A 207 19.31 -9.44 21.92
C GLU A 207 18.01 -10.26 21.86
N MET A 208 18.10 -11.58 21.81
CA MET A 208 16.96 -12.48 21.86
C MET A 208 16.19 -12.41 23.18
N LYS A 209 16.86 -12.10 24.29
CA LYS A 209 16.20 -11.78 25.56
C LYS A 209 15.43 -10.46 25.46
N LEU A 210 16.02 -9.42 24.87
CA LEU A 210 15.33 -8.14 24.65
C LEU A 210 14.08 -8.30 23.78
N LEU A 211 14.17 -9.12 22.72
CA LEU A 211 13.06 -9.40 21.82
C LEU A 211 11.91 -10.14 22.53
N ARG A 212 12.23 -11.12 23.38
CA ARG A 212 11.23 -11.81 24.21
C ARG A 212 10.61 -10.90 25.27
N ASP A 213 11.43 -10.12 25.97
CA ASP A 213 10.96 -9.13 26.94
C ASP A 213 10.03 -8.10 26.28
N PHE A 214 10.30 -7.72 25.03
CA PHE A 214 9.44 -6.86 24.23
C PHE A 214 8.12 -7.53 23.86
N TRP A 215 8.15 -8.77 23.35
CA TRP A 215 6.96 -9.56 23.05
C TRP A 215 6.05 -9.75 24.28
N ASP A 216 6.62 -10.11 25.43
CA ASP A 216 5.87 -10.34 26.66
C ASP A 216 5.26 -9.05 27.22
N LYS A 217 5.84 -7.88 26.89
CA LYS A 217 5.27 -6.56 27.16
C LYS A 217 4.30 -6.09 26.07
N GLN A 218 3.66 -7.03 25.37
CA GLN A 218 2.69 -6.77 24.29
C GLN A 218 3.31 -6.02 23.10
N GLY A 219 4.61 -6.21 22.88
CA GLY A 219 5.33 -5.69 21.73
C GLY A 219 4.87 -6.34 20.44
N ARG A 220 5.04 -5.62 19.34
CA ARG A 220 4.50 -5.99 18.04
C ARG A 220 5.61 -6.02 17.00
N ILE A 221 5.66 -7.08 16.19
CA ILE A 221 6.84 -7.40 15.38
C ILE A 221 6.39 -7.68 13.95
N LEU A 222 6.95 -6.96 12.98
CA LEU A 222 6.95 -7.36 11.58
C LEU A 222 8.32 -7.97 11.27
N LEU A 223 8.35 -9.25 10.92
CA LEU A 223 9.57 -10.00 10.66
C LEU A 223 9.56 -10.54 9.23
N LEU A 224 10.48 -10.06 8.41
CA LEU A 224 10.71 -10.59 7.07
C LEU A 224 12.02 -11.37 7.11
N LEU A 225 11.97 -12.66 6.83
CA LEU A 225 13.14 -13.55 6.90
C LEU A 225 13.86 -13.58 5.56
N ASP A 226 15.20 -13.67 5.59
CA ASP A 226 15.95 -14.16 4.43
C ASP A 226 16.14 -15.67 4.60
N PRO A 227 15.55 -16.51 3.73
CA PRO A 227 15.68 -17.95 3.89
C PRO A 227 17.12 -18.43 3.72
N SER A 228 17.99 -17.65 3.05
CA SER A 228 19.43 -17.94 2.87
C SER A 228 20.25 -17.71 4.13
N ALA A 229 19.76 -16.92 5.08
CA ALA A 229 20.40 -16.70 6.36
C ALA A 229 20.16 -17.88 7.30
N LYS A 230 21.13 -18.14 8.20
CA LYS A 230 20.99 -19.14 9.26
C LYS A 230 20.79 -18.40 10.59
N THR A 231 19.56 -18.40 11.08
CA THR A 231 19.15 -17.67 12.29
C THR A 231 18.47 -18.59 13.31
N PRO A 232 19.17 -19.64 13.81
CA PRO A 232 18.55 -20.69 14.62
C PRO A 232 17.89 -20.19 15.92
N ARG A 233 18.37 -19.11 16.53
CA ARG A 233 17.74 -18.55 17.73
C ARG A 233 16.46 -17.79 17.39
N LEU A 234 16.45 -17.06 16.29
CA LEU A 234 15.24 -16.40 15.77
C LEU A 234 14.20 -17.43 15.33
N ASP A 235 14.61 -18.49 14.64
CA ASP A 235 13.77 -19.63 14.27
C ASP A 235 13.20 -20.33 15.52
N GLY A 236 14.04 -20.47 16.56
CA GLY A 236 13.62 -20.98 17.87
C GLY A 236 12.53 -20.14 18.53
N PHE A 237 12.66 -18.80 18.48
CA PHE A 237 11.64 -17.87 18.97
C PHE A 237 10.32 -18.01 18.21
N LEU A 238 10.36 -18.09 16.87
CA LEU A 238 9.14 -18.32 16.09
C LEU A 238 8.49 -19.67 16.41
N LYS A 239 9.30 -20.70 16.63
CA LYS A 239 8.82 -22.04 17.00
C LYS A 239 8.18 -22.07 18.38
N GLU A 240 8.66 -21.27 19.33
CA GLU A 240 7.99 -21.04 20.63
C GLU A 240 6.59 -20.45 20.45
N LEU A 241 6.40 -19.63 19.41
CA LEU A 241 5.12 -19.04 19.02
C LEU A 241 4.27 -19.92 18.09
N GLY A 242 4.71 -21.15 17.82
CA GLY A 242 3.98 -22.12 16.99
C GLY A 242 4.18 -21.94 15.48
N VAL A 243 5.17 -21.14 15.05
CA VAL A 243 5.55 -21.01 13.64
C VAL A 243 6.93 -21.61 13.43
N LYS A 244 7.02 -22.73 12.70
CA LYS A 244 8.29 -23.37 12.37
C LYS A 244 8.71 -22.95 10.96
N VAL A 245 9.85 -22.27 10.86
CA VAL A 245 10.55 -22.02 9.60
C VAL A 245 11.24 -23.31 9.17
N ASN A 246 10.91 -23.81 7.97
CA ASN A 246 11.56 -25.01 7.44
C ASN A 246 12.86 -24.65 6.71
N ASP A 247 13.85 -25.55 6.78
CA ASP A 247 15.10 -25.41 6.04
C ASP A 247 14.95 -25.97 4.62
N ASP A 248 14.09 -25.33 3.84
CA ASP A 248 13.77 -25.69 2.47
C ASP A 248 13.73 -24.46 1.56
N ARG A 249 13.65 -24.71 0.25
CA ARG A 249 13.36 -23.68 -0.76
C ARG A 249 12.18 -24.11 -1.61
N LEU A 250 11.25 -23.21 -1.77
CA LEU A 250 10.17 -23.36 -2.71
C LEU A 250 10.74 -23.23 -4.12
N MET A 251 10.42 -24.20 -4.98
CA MET A 251 10.82 -24.21 -6.38
C MET A 251 9.66 -24.65 -7.26
N VAL A 252 9.69 -24.24 -8.52
CA VAL A 252 8.73 -24.69 -9.54
C VAL A 252 9.44 -24.85 -10.88
N PHE A 253 8.99 -25.83 -11.65
CA PHE A 253 9.37 -26.01 -13.03
C PHE A 253 8.37 -25.27 -13.93
N LEU A 254 8.84 -24.23 -14.62
CA LEU A 254 8.06 -23.48 -15.60
C LEU A 254 8.34 -23.98 -17.01
N ARG A 255 7.30 -24.15 -17.82
CA ARG A 255 7.46 -24.41 -19.25
C ARG A 255 7.69 -23.09 -19.97
N THR A 256 8.90 -22.88 -20.48
CA THR A 256 9.28 -21.68 -21.24
C THR A 256 9.15 -21.87 -22.75
N GLY A 257 8.88 -23.11 -23.20
CA GLY A 257 8.64 -23.47 -24.59
C GLY A 257 7.97 -24.84 -24.73
N ILE A 258 8.08 -25.45 -25.92
CA ILE A 258 7.47 -26.77 -26.21
C ILE A 258 8.18 -27.89 -25.42
N GLU A 259 9.51 -27.82 -25.30
CA GLU A 259 10.33 -28.79 -24.56
C GLU A 259 11.19 -28.18 -23.45
N GLU A 260 11.28 -26.85 -23.38
CA GLU A 260 12.14 -26.18 -22.41
C GLU A 260 11.42 -26.00 -21.08
N VAL A 261 12.04 -26.53 -20.02
CA VAL A 261 11.56 -26.42 -18.66
C VAL A 261 12.65 -25.74 -17.84
N ALA A 262 12.33 -24.56 -17.32
CA ALA A 262 13.21 -23.80 -16.44
C ALA A 262 12.82 -24.04 -14.99
N LEU A 263 13.80 -24.33 -14.14
CA LEU A 263 13.61 -24.32 -12.70
C LEU A 263 13.74 -22.88 -12.21
N THR A 264 12.74 -22.39 -11.48
CA THR A 264 12.83 -21.11 -10.78
C THR A 264 12.61 -21.27 -9.28
N ARG A 265 13.18 -20.32 -8.53
CA ARG A 265 13.01 -20.17 -7.09
C ARG A 265 12.07 -19.01 -6.74
N ASP A 266 11.71 -18.19 -7.71
CA ASP A 266 10.73 -17.13 -7.52
C ASP A 266 9.35 -17.74 -7.26
N VAL A 267 8.70 -17.29 -6.19
CA VAL A 267 7.43 -17.85 -5.74
C VAL A 267 6.29 -16.91 -6.05
N GLN A 268 5.34 -17.36 -6.86
CA GLN A 268 4.04 -16.73 -6.95
C GLN A 268 3.16 -17.26 -5.82
N ALA A 269 2.62 -16.35 -5.01
CA ALA A 269 1.75 -16.68 -3.89
C ALA A 269 0.54 -15.76 -3.86
N HIS A 270 -0.54 -16.19 -3.22
CA HIS A 270 -1.74 -15.38 -3.01
C HIS A 270 -1.99 -15.14 -1.52
N PHE A 271 -2.69 -14.04 -1.22
CA PHE A 271 -3.09 -13.73 0.15
C PHE A 271 -4.41 -14.41 0.52
N LEU A 272 -4.52 -14.84 1.78
CA LEU A 272 -5.68 -15.53 2.35
C LEU A 272 -6.59 -14.56 3.10
N GLY A 273 -7.91 -14.75 3.06
CA GLY A 273 -8.88 -13.84 3.69
C GLY A 273 -9.13 -14.00 5.19
N GLY A 274 -8.37 -14.87 5.88
CA GLY A 274 -8.61 -15.22 7.28
C GLY A 274 -8.21 -14.14 8.31
N SER A 275 -7.55 -13.07 7.88
CA SER A 275 -6.99 -12.02 8.75
C SER A 275 -7.43 -10.62 8.31
N PRO A 276 -7.58 -9.66 9.24
CA PRO A 276 -7.80 -8.25 8.91
C PRO A 276 -6.76 -7.70 7.93
N ILE A 277 -5.49 -8.13 8.05
CA ILE A 277 -4.34 -7.68 7.23
C ILE A 277 -4.62 -7.88 5.74
N THR A 278 -5.13 -9.06 5.39
CA THR A 278 -5.23 -9.56 4.00
C THR A 278 -6.67 -9.61 3.51
N LYS A 279 -7.65 -9.13 4.30
CA LYS A 279 -9.09 -9.15 3.98
C LYS A 279 -9.44 -8.46 2.65
N ARG A 280 -8.67 -7.45 2.24
CA ARG A 280 -8.84 -6.73 0.96
C ARG A 280 -7.89 -7.22 -0.14
N LEU A 281 -6.99 -8.16 0.18
CA LEU A 281 -6.00 -8.74 -0.73
C LEU A 281 -6.33 -10.20 -1.07
N VAL A 282 -7.50 -10.70 -0.71
CA VAL A 282 -7.90 -12.09 -0.95
C VAL A 282 -7.74 -12.44 -2.43
N ASP A 283 -7.05 -13.54 -2.70
CA ASP A 283 -6.72 -14.06 -4.04
C ASP A 283 -5.85 -13.12 -4.90
N VAL A 284 -5.44 -11.97 -4.37
CA VAL A 284 -4.44 -11.13 -5.02
C VAL A 284 -3.11 -11.86 -4.95
N ARG A 285 -2.44 -11.93 -6.09
CA ARG A 285 -1.15 -12.61 -6.24
C ARG A 285 -0.01 -11.62 -6.10
N ALA A 286 1.02 -12.03 -5.40
CA ALA A 286 2.29 -11.33 -5.30
C ALA A 286 3.43 -12.25 -5.71
N LEU A 287 4.48 -11.65 -6.28
CA LEU A 287 5.70 -12.35 -6.63
C LEU A 287 6.78 -12.16 -5.56
N PHE A 288 7.28 -13.26 -5.02
CA PHE A 288 8.34 -13.32 -4.02
C PHE A 288 9.64 -13.73 -4.71
N PHE A 289 10.44 -12.72 -5.08
CA PHE A 289 11.70 -12.92 -5.78
C PHE A 289 12.76 -13.59 -4.91
N GLY A 290 13.68 -14.29 -5.57
CA GLY A 290 14.81 -14.92 -4.93
C GLY A 290 14.46 -16.29 -4.38
N GLY A 291 14.72 -16.52 -3.09
CA GLY A 291 14.36 -17.76 -2.39
C GLY A 291 13.27 -17.49 -1.36
N THR A 292 12.37 -18.46 -1.18
CA THR A 292 11.34 -18.46 -0.12
C THR A 292 11.38 -19.83 0.56
N SER A 293 11.25 -19.88 1.88
CA SER A 293 11.08 -21.14 2.63
C SER A 293 9.64 -21.36 3.06
N SER A 294 9.27 -22.60 3.33
CA SER A 294 7.93 -22.94 3.80
C SER A 294 7.83 -22.76 5.32
N LEU A 295 6.64 -22.35 5.77
CA LEU A 295 6.28 -22.23 7.18
C LEU A 295 5.33 -23.36 7.56
N THR A 296 5.67 -24.09 8.63
CA THR A 296 4.74 -25.04 9.27
C THR A 296 4.09 -24.37 10.48
N LEU A 297 2.77 -24.30 10.47
CA LEU A 297 1.99 -23.71 11.57
C LEU A 297 1.55 -24.83 12.53
N GLU A 298 1.87 -24.66 13.82
CA GLU A 298 1.59 -25.59 14.91
C GLU A 298 0.62 -24.95 15.94
N PRO A 299 -0.62 -24.58 15.57
CA PRO A 299 -1.52 -23.85 16.47
C PRO A 299 -1.82 -24.63 17.76
N ASP A 300 -1.91 -25.96 17.68
CA ASP A 300 -2.17 -26.84 18.82
C ASP A 300 -1.12 -26.75 19.93
N ARG A 301 0.14 -26.44 19.55
CA ARG A 301 1.26 -26.28 20.48
C ARG A 301 1.08 -25.09 21.42
N VAL A 302 0.43 -24.03 20.94
CA VAL A 302 0.38 -22.73 21.60
C VAL A 302 -1.04 -22.35 22.08
N ARG A 303 -2.01 -23.25 21.94
CA ARG A 303 -3.39 -23.06 22.44
C ARG A 303 -3.44 -22.68 23.92
N THR A 304 -2.64 -23.35 24.76
CA THR A 304 -2.62 -23.10 26.22
C THR A 304 -2.03 -21.73 26.58
N ALA A 305 -1.24 -21.14 25.68
CA ALA A 305 -0.67 -19.81 25.83
C ALA A 305 -1.59 -18.69 25.32
N ASN A 306 -2.83 -19.01 24.92
CA ASN A 306 -3.78 -18.10 24.28
C ASN A 306 -3.17 -17.36 23.07
N ILE A 307 -2.46 -18.12 22.23
CA ILE A 307 -1.88 -17.64 20.98
C ILE A 307 -2.71 -18.16 19.82
N ARG A 308 -3.16 -17.24 18.97
CA ARG A 308 -3.81 -17.54 17.69
C ARG A 308 -2.79 -17.40 16.56
N ILE A 309 -2.86 -18.31 15.59
CA ILE A 309 -2.03 -18.29 14.39
C ILE A 309 -2.96 -18.32 13.18
N ASP A 310 -2.84 -17.32 12.30
CA ASP A 310 -3.61 -17.24 11.06
C ASP A 310 -2.65 -17.25 9.86
N PRO A 311 -2.80 -18.17 8.89
CA PRO A 311 -2.02 -18.13 7.67
C PRO A 311 -2.42 -16.90 6.83
N LEU A 312 -1.44 -16.18 6.30
CA LEU A 312 -1.65 -14.95 5.52
C LEU A 312 -1.36 -15.15 4.04
N ILE A 313 -0.32 -15.90 3.72
CA ILE A 313 0.23 -16.00 2.35
C ILE A 313 0.48 -17.46 2.02
N GLN A 314 -0.03 -17.90 0.88
CA GLN A 314 0.09 -19.28 0.42
C GLN A 314 0.64 -19.32 -1.01
N ALA A 315 1.66 -20.15 -1.23
CA ALA A 315 2.21 -20.37 -2.57
C ALA A 315 1.15 -20.98 -3.50
N GLU A 316 1.22 -20.61 -4.78
CA GLU A 316 0.39 -21.21 -5.83
C GLU A 316 0.64 -22.72 -5.98
N LYS A 317 -0.25 -23.41 -6.69
CA LYS A 317 -0.10 -24.85 -6.93
C LYS A 317 1.10 -25.13 -7.83
N GLY A 318 1.74 -26.28 -7.63
CA GLY A 318 2.87 -26.74 -8.44
C GLY A 318 4.25 -26.42 -7.85
N TYR A 319 4.32 -25.58 -6.81
CA TYR A 319 5.53 -25.40 -6.02
C TYR A 319 5.78 -26.64 -5.14
N PHE A 320 7.06 -26.99 -5.00
CA PHE A 320 7.52 -28.00 -4.06
C PHE A 320 8.61 -27.42 -3.15
N ALA A 321 8.71 -27.95 -1.94
CA ALA A 321 9.73 -27.56 -0.98
C ALA A 321 10.92 -28.51 -1.06
N GLU A 322 12.08 -28.01 -1.49
CA GLU A 322 13.33 -28.77 -1.62
C GLU A 322 14.26 -28.47 -0.44
N THR A 323 14.74 -29.51 0.23
CA THR A 323 15.69 -29.39 1.35
C THR A 323 17.15 -29.40 0.91
N ASP A 324 17.46 -30.06 -0.20
CA ASP A 324 18.78 -30.06 -0.83
C ASP A 324 18.84 -29.04 -1.96
N TYR A 325 18.50 -27.79 -1.62
CA TYR A 325 18.28 -26.72 -2.58
C TYR A 325 19.55 -26.19 -3.26
N ASN A 326 20.72 -26.72 -2.89
CA ASN A 326 22.02 -26.44 -3.51
C ASN A 326 22.42 -27.49 -4.56
N THR A 327 21.61 -28.53 -4.77
CA THR A 327 21.88 -29.57 -5.77
C THR A 327 21.64 -29.07 -7.19
N ASP A 328 22.49 -29.53 -8.11
CA ASP A 328 22.32 -29.33 -9.56
C ASP A 328 21.71 -30.57 -10.24
N ASP A 329 21.34 -31.62 -9.48
CA ASP A 329 20.73 -32.83 -10.01
C ASP A 329 19.27 -32.57 -10.43
N GLN A 330 19.08 -32.22 -11.70
CA GLN A 330 17.76 -31.99 -12.29
C GLN A 330 16.84 -33.21 -12.26
N THR A 331 17.39 -34.43 -12.24
CA THR A 331 16.57 -35.65 -12.21
C THR A 331 15.94 -35.82 -10.83
N LYS A 332 16.74 -35.62 -9.77
CA LYS A 332 16.25 -35.60 -8.39
C LYS A 332 15.16 -34.54 -8.21
N LEU A 333 15.42 -33.30 -8.62
CA LEU A 333 14.48 -32.20 -8.47
C LEU A 333 13.15 -32.46 -9.20
N GLN A 334 13.18 -33.08 -10.38
CA GLN A 334 11.95 -33.47 -11.09
C GLN A 334 11.16 -34.57 -10.39
N VAL A 335 11.85 -35.53 -9.74
CA VAL A 335 11.20 -36.59 -8.94
C VAL A 335 10.52 -35.98 -7.71
N ASP A 336 11.21 -35.08 -7.02
CA ASP A 336 10.70 -34.43 -5.81
C ASP A 336 9.54 -33.48 -6.14
N ALA A 337 9.61 -32.74 -7.26
CA ALA A 337 8.49 -31.96 -7.78
C ALA A 337 7.24 -32.82 -8.02
N LYS A 338 7.39 -33.99 -8.66
CA LYS A 338 6.26 -34.90 -8.90
C LYS A 338 5.67 -35.47 -7.62
N ARG A 339 6.51 -35.75 -6.61
CA ARG A 339 6.07 -36.29 -5.31
C ARG A 339 5.30 -35.25 -4.48
N ASN A 340 5.72 -33.98 -4.50
CA ASN A 340 5.26 -32.96 -3.56
C ASN A 340 4.44 -31.80 -4.17
N SER A 341 4.12 -31.86 -5.47
CA SER A 341 3.45 -30.77 -6.23
C SER A 341 2.08 -30.30 -5.71
N ASN A 342 1.39 -31.10 -4.88
CA ASN A 342 0.03 -30.81 -4.40
C ASN A 342 -0.03 -30.34 -2.94
N THR A 343 1.11 -30.11 -2.29
CA THR A 343 1.14 -29.64 -0.91
C THR A 343 0.86 -28.14 -0.86
N THR A 344 -0.02 -27.74 0.04
CA THR A 344 -0.23 -26.33 0.36
C THR A 344 0.97 -25.81 1.16
N LEU A 345 1.69 -24.84 0.60
CA LEU A 345 2.88 -24.27 1.22
C LEU A 345 2.56 -22.84 1.71
N THR A 346 2.62 -22.64 3.02
CA THR A 346 2.45 -21.32 3.64
C THR A 346 3.78 -20.60 3.64
N VAL A 347 3.80 -19.32 3.30
CA VAL A 347 5.01 -18.48 3.26
C VAL A 347 4.89 -17.22 4.13
N GLY A 348 3.70 -16.97 4.69
CA GLY A 348 3.50 -15.89 5.66
C GLY A 348 2.35 -16.19 6.62
N ALA A 349 2.50 -15.73 7.86
CA ALA A 349 1.53 -15.96 8.93
C ALA A 349 1.46 -14.77 9.91
N ALA A 350 0.30 -14.60 10.53
CA ALA A 350 0.08 -13.73 11.68
C ALA A 350 0.00 -14.57 12.95
N VAL A 351 0.51 -14.01 14.04
CA VAL A 351 0.45 -14.56 15.39
C VAL A 351 -0.07 -13.48 16.33
N GLU A 352 -1.07 -13.81 17.14
CA GLU A 352 -1.62 -12.88 18.13
C GLU A 352 -1.73 -13.57 19.50
N LYS A 353 -1.08 -13.00 20.52
CA LYS A 353 -1.11 -13.49 21.91
C LYS A 353 -1.99 -12.58 22.75
N GLY A 354 -2.97 -13.17 23.44
CA GLY A 354 -3.91 -12.43 24.27
C GLY A 354 -5.13 -11.90 23.53
N ALA A 355 -5.42 -12.45 22.34
CA ALA A 355 -6.67 -12.15 21.64
C ALA A 355 -7.88 -12.49 22.52
N SER A 356 -8.80 -11.54 22.67
CA SER A 356 -10.14 -11.83 23.21
C SER A 356 -10.95 -12.50 22.10
N ALA A 357 -11.82 -13.47 22.45
CA ALA A 357 -12.71 -14.11 21.48
C ALA A 357 -13.75 -13.15 20.88
N ASP A 358 -13.88 -11.93 21.44
CA ASP A 358 -14.77 -10.88 20.98
C ASP A 358 -13.97 -9.74 20.33
N GLU A 359 -14.08 -9.59 19.00
CA GLU A 359 -13.45 -8.52 18.19
C GLU A 359 -13.82 -7.11 18.68
N ARG A 360 -14.90 -6.97 19.46
CA ARG A 360 -15.37 -5.67 20.00
C ARG A 360 -14.60 -5.20 21.24
N VAL A 361 -13.79 -6.07 21.84
CA VAL A 361 -12.97 -5.73 23.01
C VAL A 361 -11.51 -5.74 22.61
N GLN A 362 -11.00 -4.57 22.18
CA GLN A 362 -9.56 -4.37 21.94
C GLN A 362 -8.80 -4.41 23.27
N VAL A 363 -8.37 -5.60 23.66
CA VAL A 363 -7.33 -5.76 24.68
C VAL A 363 -5.99 -5.60 23.97
N ASN A 364 -5.06 -4.85 24.56
CA ASN A 364 -3.69 -4.80 24.04
C ASN A 364 -3.13 -6.23 23.95
N SER A 365 -2.82 -6.68 22.73
CA SER A 365 -2.27 -7.99 22.43
C SER A 365 -0.85 -7.86 21.87
N ALA A 366 -0.04 -8.90 22.07
CA ALA A 366 1.22 -9.03 21.34
C ALA A 366 0.90 -9.57 19.94
N ARG A 367 1.47 -8.96 18.91
CA ARG A 367 1.15 -9.26 17.51
C ARG A 367 2.43 -9.45 16.70
N LEU A 368 2.50 -10.52 15.92
CA LEU A 368 3.64 -10.80 15.05
C LEU A 368 3.14 -11.13 13.65
N VAL A 369 3.75 -10.53 12.65
CA VAL A 369 3.58 -10.92 11.25
C VAL A 369 4.93 -11.42 10.77
N VAL A 370 4.97 -12.63 10.24
CA VAL A 370 6.18 -13.24 9.70
C VAL A 370 5.98 -13.60 8.24
N VAL A 371 6.96 -13.28 7.40
CA VAL A 371 7.04 -13.70 6.00
C VAL A 371 8.42 -14.31 5.75
N SER A 372 8.47 -15.47 5.11
CA SER A 372 9.69 -16.25 4.86
C SER A 372 10.53 -15.76 3.66
N ASN A 373 10.37 -14.49 3.30
CA ASN A 373 11.10 -13.81 2.24
C ASN A 373 11.15 -12.31 2.59
N ALA A 374 12.34 -11.71 2.54
CA ALA A 374 12.55 -10.27 2.73
C ALA A 374 12.84 -9.53 1.42
N ALA A 375 13.17 -10.27 0.35
CA ALA A 375 13.48 -9.70 -0.96
C ALA A 375 12.24 -9.10 -1.64
N PHE A 376 11.03 -9.58 -1.34
CA PHE A 376 9.79 -9.07 -1.95
C PHE A 376 9.47 -7.61 -1.58
N VAL A 377 10.09 -7.07 -0.52
CA VAL A 377 9.95 -5.65 -0.14
C VAL A 377 11.15 -4.80 -0.57
N GLN A 378 12.07 -5.36 -1.34
CA GLN A 378 13.17 -4.58 -1.91
C GLN A 378 12.69 -3.81 -3.14
N ASP A 379 13.36 -2.71 -3.46
CA ASP A 379 12.97 -1.78 -4.51
C ASP A 379 12.88 -2.46 -5.89
N ASN A 380 13.77 -3.41 -6.17
CA ASN A 380 13.74 -4.22 -7.41
C ASN A 380 12.49 -5.11 -7.53
N ALA A 381 11.93 -5.58 -6.41
CA ALA A 381 10.71 -6.36 -6.37
C ALA A 381 9.47 -5.44 -6.44
N ILE A 382 9.45 -4.38 -5.62
CA ILE A 382 8.33 -3.43 -5.55
C ILE A 382 8.09 -2.72 -6.89
N THR A 383 9.16 -2.40 -7.62
CA THR A 383 9.05 -1.78 -8.95
C THR A 383 8.39 -2.69 -9.99
N GLN A 384 8.45 -4.01 -9.80
CA GLN A 384 7.78 -4.98 -10.66
C GLN A 384 6.36 -5.30 -10.17
N ASP A 385 6.16 -5.37 -8.85
CA ASP A 385 4.90 -5.74 -8.22
C ASP A 385 4.63 -4.94 -6.94
N GLN A 386 3.64 -4.04 -7.01
CA GLN A 386 3.31 -3.15 -5.89
C GLN A 386 2.46 -3.82 -4.80
N GLN A 387 2.00 -5.06 -4.98
CA GLN A 387 1.20 -5.77 -3.98
C GLN A 387 1.94 -5.97 -2.64
N ALA A 388 3.28 -5.97 -2.70
CA ALA A 388 4.12 -5.99 -1.50
C ALA A 388 3.86 -4.78 -0.59
N LEU A 389 3.67 -3.58 -1.17
CA LEU A 389 3.43 -2.35 -0.41
C LEU A 389 2.08 -2.40 0.31
N ASP A 390 1.02 -2.84 -0.39
CA ASP A 390 -0.32 -2.95 0.18
C ASP A 390 -0.35 -3.93 1.35
N PHE A 391 0.34 -5.07 1.21
CA PHE A 391 0.47 -6.05 2.29
C PHE A 391 1.25 -5.51 3.50
N ILE A 392 2.38 -4.82 3.26
CA ILE A 392 3.20 -4.26 4.34
C ILE A 392 2.47 -3.11 5.04
N SER A 393 1.78 -2.23 4.31
CA SER A 393 0.89 -1.22 4.91
C SER A 393 -0.18 -1.85 5.78
N GLY A 394 -0.90 -2.87 5.26
CA GLY A 394 -1.90 -3.60 6.03
C GLY A 394 -1.32 -4.23 7.30
N SER A 395 -0.13 -4.81 7.19
CA SER A 395 0.58 -5.45 8.31
C SER A 395 1.01 -4.41 9.36
N VAL A 396 1.64 -3.31 8.94
CA VAL A 396 2.11 -2.25 9.84
C VAL A 396 0.92 -1.57 10.53
N ASN A 397 -0.16 -1.27 9.80
CA ASN A 397 -1.36 -0.67 10.39
C ASN A 397 -2.05 -1.62 11.38
N TRP A 398 -2.15 -2.92 11.08
CA TRP A 398 -2.64 -3.91 12.05
C TRP A 398 -1.75 -3.97 13.30
N LEU A 399 -0.43 -3.95 13.13
CA LEU A 399 0.53 -3.90 14.23
C LEU A 399 0.50 -2.55 14.97
N LEU A 400 0.04 -1.46 14.38
CA LEU A 400 -0.16 -0.19 15.09
C LEU A 400 -1.56 -0.07 15.72
N SER A 401 -2.40 -1.11 15.66
CA SER A 401 -3.82 -1.08 16.03
C SER A 401 -4.66 -0.06 15.23
N ARG A 402 -4.18 0.33 14.06
CA ARG A 402 -4.88 1.18 13.08
C ARG A 402 -5.66 0.32 12.10
N GLU A 403 -6.49 -0.60 12.61
CA GLU A 403 -7.21 -1.57 11.76
C GLU A 403 -8.16 -0.91 10.75
N GLN A 404 -8.60 0.32 11.05
CA GLN A 404 -9.43 1.14 10.17
C GLN A 404 -8.71 1.60 8.88
N LEU A 405 -7.37 1.62 8.89
CA LEU A 405 -6.55 2.04 7.74
C LEU A 405 -6.15 0.87 6.83
N ILE A 406 -6.46 -0.37 7.21
CA ILE A 406 -6.06 -1.53 6.45
C ILE A 406 -6.78 -1.55 5.08
N GLY A 407 -5.98 -1.42 4.03
CA GLY A 407 -6.39 -1.46 2.62
C GLY A 407 -6.99 -0.16 2.06
N ILE A 408 -6.59 0.99 2.61
CA ILE A 408 -6.68 2.30 1.94
C ILE A 408 -5.38 2.54 1.15
N ALA A 409 -4.92 1.53 0.41
CA ALA A 409 -3.74 1.65 -0.44
C ALA A 409 -4.12 2.35 -1.77
N PRO A 410 -3.16 2.99 -2.47
CA PRO A 410 -3.40 3.67 -3.74
C PRO A 410 -4.16 2.80 -4.73
N LYS A 411 -5.33 3.26 -5.19
CA LYS A 411 -5.91 2.72 -6.42
C LYS A 411 -5.14 3.32 -7.58
N ILE A 412 -4.08 2.65 -7.99
CA ILE A 412 -3.37 3.01 -9.21
C ILE A 412 -4.32 2.76 -10.37
N SER A 413 -4.53 3.78 -11.18
CA SER A 413 -5.19 3.64 -12.47
C SER A 413 -4.32 2.71 -13.29
N LYS A 414 -4.59 1.41 -13.26
CA LYS A 414 -3.94 0.48 -14.18
C LYS A 414 -4.27 1.01 -15.57
N PRO A 415 -3.31 1.48 -16.38
CA PRO A 415 -3.59 1.66 -17.79
C PRO A 415 -4.10 0.29 -18.24
N LEU A 416 -5.28 0.25 -18.86
CA LEU A 416 -5.76 -0.95 -19.51
C LEU A 416 -4.78 -1.23 -20.67
N VAL A 417 -3.67 -1.88 -20.35
CA VAL A 417 -2.79 -2.46 -21.36
C VAL A 417 -3.54 -3.67 -21.87
N PHE A 418 -4.18 -3.50 -23.03
CA PHE A 418 -4.73 -4.62 -23.77
C PHE A 418 -3.57 -5.53 -24.18
N THR A 419 -3.30 -6.55 -23.36
CA THR A 419 -2.40 -7.64 -23.73
C THR A 419 -3.16 -8.55 -24.70
N LEU A 420 -3.04 -8.27 -25.99
CA LEU A 420 -3.61 -9.11 -27.03
C LEU A 420 -2.93 -10.49 -26.96
N THR A 421 -3.73 -11.53 -26.78
CA THR A 421 -3.27 -12.93 -26.90
C THR A 421 -2.63 -13.14 -28.27
N GLU A 422 -1.68 -14.07 -28.41
CA GLU A 422 -0.99 -14.29 -29.69
C GLU A 422 -1.96 -14.54 -30.87
N ASP A 423 -3.08 -15.22 -30.61
CA ASP A 423 -4.12 -15.45 -31.62
C ASP A 423 -4.86 -14.18 -32.04
N SER A 424 -5.03 -13.22 -31.12
CA SER A 424 -5.61 -11.91 -31.40
C SER A 424 -4.64 -11.05 -32.22
N LEU A 425 -3.34 -11.09 -31.92
CA LEU A 425 -2.30 -10.44 -32.73
C LEU A 425 -2.18 -11.04 -34.14
N ARG A 426 -2.32 -12.37 -34.26
CA ARG A 426 -2.32 -13.06 -35.55
C ARG A 426 -3.54 -12.65 -36.39
N SER A 427 -4.72 -12.60 -35.78
CA SER A 427 -5.94 -12.18 -36.45
C SER A 427 -5.89 -10.72 -36.89
N LEU A 428 -5.40 -9.82 -36.02
CA LEU A 428 -5.22 -8.40 -36.32
C LEU A 428 -4.24 -8.18 -37.48
N ARG A 429 -3.17 -8.97 -37.53
CA ARG A 429 -2.19 -8.93 -38.63
C ARG A 429 -2.83 -9.25 -39.99
N TRP A 430 -3.65 -10.29 -40.09
CA TRP A 430 -4.35 -10.63 -41.34
C TRP A 430 -5.38 -9.58 -41.73
N ILE A 431 -6.07 -8.97 -40.76
CA ILE A 431 -7.03 -7.90 -41.03
C ILE A 431 -6.33 -6.68 -41.64
N ILE A 432 -5.22 -6.25 -41.04
CA ILE A 432 -4.50 -5.02 -41.47
C ILE A 432 -3.73 -5.25 -42.77
N LEU A 433 -2.98 -6.36 -42.90
CA LEU A 433 -2.11 -6.59 -44.06
C LEU A 433 -2.86 -7.12 -45.28
N VAL A 434 -3.98 -7.82 -45.10
CA VAL A 434 -4.70 -8.46 -46.22
C VAL A 434 -6.06 -7.84 -46.43
N PHE A 435 -6.95 -7.88 -45.44
CA PHE A 435 -8.34 -7.41 -45.65
C PHE A 435 -8.41 -5.91 -45.97
N MET A 436 -7.68 -5.07 -45.22
CA MET A 436 -7.73 -3.63 -45.40
C MET A 436 -7.28 -3.15 -46.80
N PRO A 437 -6.17 -3.66 -47.40
CA PRO A 437 -5.83 -3.32 -48.79
C PRO A 437 -6.65 -4.07 -49.85
N LEU A 438 -7.26 -5.22 -49.52
CA LEU A 438 -8.11 -5.95 -50.47
C LEU A 438 -9.42 -5.20 -50.76
N ILE A 439 -9.99 -4.51 -49.76
CA ILE A 439 -11.23 -3.73 -49.91
C ILE A 439 -11.13 -2.70 -51.07
N PRO A 440 -10.16 -1.77 -51.08
CA PRO A 440 -10.01 -0.82 -52.18
C PRO A 440 -9.60 -1.50 -53.49
N ALA A 441 -8.85 -2.61 -53.47
CA ALA A 441 -8.50 -3.37 -54.67
C ALA A 441 -9.73 -4.00 -55.34
N VAL A 442 -10.64 -4.58 -54.55
CA VAL A 442 -11.91 -5.14 -55.04
C VAL A 442 -12.83 -4.04 -55.56
N ILE A 443 -12.96 -2.93 -54.84
CA ILE A 443 -13.73 -1.77 -55.31
C ILE A 443 -13.16 -1.26 -56.63
N GLY A 444 -11.84 -1.13 -56.74
CA GLY A 444 -11.16 -0.74 -57.97
C GLY A 444 -11.41 -1.70 -59.13
N ALA A 445 -11.35 -3.01 -58.87
CA ALA A 445 -11.63 -4.05 -59.88
C ALA A 445 -13.10 -4.01 -60.35
N VAL A 446 -14.05 -3.83 -59.44
CA VAL A 446 -15.48 -3.70 -59.77
C VAL A 446 -15.75 -2.46 -60.61
N VAL A 447 -15.19 -1.30 -60.23
CA VAL A 447 -15.32 -0.05 -61.00
C VAL A 447 -14.69 -0.19 -62.39
N TRP A 448 -13.54 -0.85 -62.49
CA TRP A 448 -12.90 -1.12 -63.77
C TRP A 448 -13.74 -2.04 -64.66
N TRP A 449 -14.38 -3.06 -64.09
CA TRP A 449 -15.26 -3.97 -64.81
C TRP A 449 -16.52 -3.26 -65.32
N GLN A 450 -17.15 -2.43 -64.47
CA GLN A 450 -18.32 -1.63 -64.85
C GLN A 450 -18.04 -0.54 -65.88
N ARG A 451 -16.77 -0.17 -66.09
CA ARG A 451 -16.37 0.77 -67.17
C ARG A 451 -16.09 0.08 -68.51
N ARG A 452 -15.92 -1.25 -68.51
CA ARG A 452 -15.63 -2.03 -69.72
C ARG A 452 -16.85 -2.74 -70.30
N VAL A 453 -17.85 -3.02 -69.48
CA VAL A 453 -19.22 -3.37 -69.90
C VAL A 453 -19.94 -2.09 -70.25
#